data_AF-A0A420HZY1-F1
#
_entry.id   AF-A0A420HZY1-F1
#
_cell.length_a   1.000
_cell.length_b   1.000
_cell.length_c   1.000
_cell.angle_alpha   90.00
_cell.angle_beta   90.00
_cell.angle_gamma   90.00
#
_symmetry.space_group_name_H-M   'P 1'
#
loop_
_entity.id
_entity.type
_entity.pdbx_description
1 polymer ?
#
loop_
_entity_poly.entity_id
_entity_poly.type
_entity_poly.pdbx_seq_one_letter_code
_entity_poly.pdbx_strand_id
1 'polypeptide(L)'
;MSTTQEAGDFVFWTIEEANKGSTQQVSEYALIKSTTAIIMPDLKPLRNYLRSRDVFVEKRRGIKMAAALNKTCMSNYKPLLNREQIKVLPQFKSQLPTSNSHPQPALPQPYQCQNEDKVTATLINLRKIRKDNQKYGGFPDEFFQDKFATFTENCNTVGLRTLRHNEAFHIMPEGKERESMLRSQWKETSLFSILADHPETQKDVDKAFTLLVPRLRHLQQDLSAPYRSEEIFYGKLIDSCKGHPATNIACSTTPRGDTSIDFINRAKANISTWKASQGMTNNPRYLQ
;
A
#
# COMPACT_ATOMS: atom_id res chain seq x y z
N MET A 1 45.74 -12.91 -25.83
CA MET A 1 45.02 -11.63 -25.68
C MET A 1 43.59 -11.97 -25.32
N SER A 2 43.27 -11.99 -24.03
CA SER A 2 41.92 -12.26 -23.54
C SER A 2 41.38 -10.97 -22.97
N THR A 3 40.42 -10.38 -23.68
CA THR A 3 39.69 -9.19 -23.29
C THR A 3 38.75 -9.52 -22.14
N THR A 4 38.99 -8.88 -21.00
CA THR A 4 38.10 -8.81 -19.84
C THR A 4 36.80 -8.13 -20.29
N GLN A 5 35.69 -8.86 -20.25
CA GLN A 5 34.38 -8.29 -20.55
C GLN A 5 33.87 -7.59 -19.29
N GLU A 6 33.79 -6.27 -19.35
CA GLU A 6 33.33 -5.38 -18.29
C GLU A 6 31.94 -5.80 -17.78
N ALA A 7 31.78 -5.78 -16.46
CA ALA A 7 30.49 -5.95 -15.80
C ALA A 7 29.60 -4.75 -16.16
N GLY A 8 28.81 -4.90 -17.22
CA GLY A 8 27.90 -3.87 -17.71
C GLY A 8 26.91 -3.43 -16.61
N ASP A 9 26.72 -2.13 -16.51
CA ASP A 9 25.71 -1.50 -15.68
C ASP A 9 24.35 -2.18 -15.89
N PHE A 10 23.78 -2.73 -14.80
CA PHE A 10 22.53 -3.47 -14.85
C PHE A 10 21.33 -2.51 -14.92
N VAL A 11 20.75 -2.39 -16.11
CA VAL A 11 19.54 -1.58 -16.36
C VAL A 11 18.31 -2.24 -15.73
N PHE A 12 17.55 -1.48 -14.94
CA PHE A 12 16.23 -1.87 -14.45
C PHE A 12 15.20 -1.80 -15.58
N TRP A 13 14.49 -2.89 -15.87
CA TRP A 13 13.42 -2.87 -16.87
C TRP A 13 12.22 -2.06 -16.40
N THR A 14 11.98 -0.95 -17.08
CA THR A 14 10.71 -0.20 -17.08
C THR A 14 9.62 -0.98 -17.82
N ILE A 15 8.35 -0.57 -17.65
CA ILE A 15 7.22 -1.15 -18.39
C ILE A 15 7.42 -0.99 -19.91
N GLU A 16 8.04 0.11 -20.35
CA GLU A 16 8.33 0.37 -21.75
C GLU A 16 9.40 -0.55 -22.33
N GLU A 17 10.44 -0.88 -21.55
CA GLU A 17 11.48 -1.84 -21.96
C GLU A 17 10.93 -3.26 -21.98
N ALA A 18 10.08 -3.62 -21.01
CA ALA A 18 9.37 -4.89 -21.01
C ALA A 18 8.46 -5.07 -22.23
N ASN A 19 7.91 -3.97 -22.77
CA ASN A 19 7.10 -3.99 -23.99
C ASN A 19 7.93 -4.20 -25.26
N LYS A 20 9.24 -3.92 -25.23
CA LYS A 20 10.16 -4.04 -26.38
C LYS A 20 10.98 -5.33 -26.37
N GLY A 21 11.10 -5.99 -25.22
CA GLY A 21 11.88 -7.22 -25.05
C GLY A 21 11.20 -8.46 -25.64
N SER A 22 12.01 -9.36 -26.21
CA SER A 22 11.55 -10.66 -26.70
C SER A 22 11.29 -11.64 -25.55
N THR A 23 10.48 -12.68 -25.80
CA THR A 23 10.22 -13.77 -24.82
C THR A 23 11.50 -14.42 -24.30
N GLN A 24 12.52 -14.55 -25.15
CA GLN A 24 13.81 -15.12 -24.79
C GLN A 24 14.60 -14.21 -23.85
N GLN A 25 14.63 -12.89 -24.12
CA GLN A 25 15.27 -11.89 -23.26
C GLN A 25 14.59 -11.82 -21.88
N VAL A 26 13.27 -11.95 -21.83
CA VAL A 26 12.51 -12.04 -20.58
C VAL A 26 12.87 -13.30 -19.78
N SER A 27 13.02 -14.44 -20.45
CA SER A 27 13.37 -15.71 -19.81
C SER A 27 14.79 -15.69 -19.25
N GLU A 28 15.76 -15.16 -20.00
CA GLU A 28 17.15 -15.02 -19.56
C GLU A 28 17.26 -14.06 -18.36
N TYR A 29 16.53 -12.94 -18.38
CA TYR A 29 16.45 -12.02 -17.26
C TYR A 29 15.87 -12.69 -16.00
N ALA A 30 14.77 -13.44 -16.14
CA ALA A 30 14.16 -14.15 -15.03
C ALA A 30 15.08 -15.24 -14.45
N LEU A 31 15.80 -15.95 -15.32
CA LEU A 31 16.75 -16.99 -14.94
C LEU A 31 17.92 -16.40 -14.14
N ILE A 32 18.60 -15.39 -14.67
CA ILE A 32 19.73 -14.70 -14.01
C ILE A 32 19.31 -14.11 -12.66
N LYS A 33 18.11 -13.52 -12.56
CA LYS A 33 17.63 -12.96 -11.28
C LYS A 33 17.18 -14.02 -10.28
N SER A 34 16.87 -15.25 -10.72
CA SER A 34 16.55 -16.36 -9.82
C SER A 34 17.78 -16.97 -9.16
N THR A 35 18.96 -16.83 -9.78
CA THR A 35 20.23 -17.42 -9.32
C THR A 35 21.16 -16.46 -8.61
N THR A 36 21.11 -15.13 -8.87
CA THR A 36 22.28 -14.26 -8.56
C THR A 36 22.05 -13.06 -7.61
N ALA A 37 21.01 -12.95 -6.76
CA ALA A 37 20.88 -11.70 -5.97
C ALA A 37 20.40 -11.81 -4.51
N ILE A 38 21.22 -11.24 -3.61
CA ILE A 38 20.94 -10.92 -2.20
C ILE A 38 19.99 -9.69 -2.07
N ILE A 39 19.80 -8.91 -3.15
CA ILE A 39 18.82 -7.81 -3.24
C ILE A 39 17.92 -8.06 -4.46
N MET A 40 16.64 -8.34 -4.21
CA MET A 40 15.68 -8.67 -5.26
C MET A 40 15.18 -7.40 -5.98
N PRO A 41 15.31 -7.28 -7.32
CA PRO A 41 14.69 -6.19 -8.08
C PRO A 41 13.15 -6.25 -8.02
N ASP A 42 12.45 -5.12 -8.25
CA ASP A 42 10.98 -5.11 -8.31
C ASP A 42 10.49 -5.80 -9.57
N LEU A 43 10.06 -7.07 -9.45
CA LEU A 43 9.53 -7.86 -10.56
C LEU A 43 8.02 -7.63 -10.81
N LYS A 44 7.38 -6.65 -10.14
CA LYS A 44 5.97 -6.31 -10.36
C LYS A 44 5.68 -5.84 -11.79
N PRO A 45 6.52 -5.01 -12.45
CA PRO A 45 6.26 -4.57 -13.83
C PRO A 45 6.18 -5.76 -14.79
N LEU A 46 7.13 -6.69 -14.69
CA LEU A 46 7.18 -7.89 -15.52
C LEU A 46 5.98 -8.82 -15.28
N ARG A 47 5.61 -9.06 -14.02
CA ARG A 47 4.41 -9.82 -13.68
C ARG A 47 3.13 -9.18 -14.25
N ASN A 48 3.02 -7.86 -14.17
CA ASN A 48 1.84 -7.13 -14.67
C ASN A 48 1.78 -7.19 -16.20
N TYR A 49 2.91 -7.08 -16.89
CA TYR A 49 3.02 -7.28 -18.33
C TYR A 49 2.51 -8.67 -18.73
N LEU A 50 3.01 -9.74 -18.12
CA LEU A 50 2.57 -11.11 -18.43
C LEU A 50 1.08 -11.31 -18.21
N ARG A 51 0.53 -10.76 -17.13
CA ARG A 51 -0.92 -10.80 -16.86
C ARG A 51 -1.76 -10.01 -17.86
N SER A 52 -1.22 -8.94 -18.44
CA SER A 52 -1.89 -8.19 -19.51
C SER A 52 -1.99 -8.96 -20.82
N ARG A 53 -1.23 -10.05 -20.97
CA ARG A 53 -1.24 -10.97 -22.12
C ARG A 53 -1.85 -12.33 -21.76
N ASP A 54 -2.75 -12.34 -20.77
CA ASP A 54 -3.46 -13.53 -20.28
C ASP A 54 -2.58 -14.66 -19.75
N VAL A 55 -1.34 -14.35 -19.37
CA VAL A 55 -0.42 -15.31 -18.76
C VAL A 55 -0.58 -15.29 -17.24
N PHE A 56 -0.94 -16.45 -16.68
CA PHE A 56 -1.03 -16.59 -15.23
C PHE A 56 0.36 -16.63 -14.58
N VAL A 57 0.65 -15.59 -13.79
CA VAL A 57 1.80 -15.54 -12.88
C VAL A 57 1.29 -15.38 -11.46
N GLU A 58 1.69 -16.28 -10.57
CA GLU A 58 1.27 -16.27 -9.17
C GLU A 58 1.77 -15.00 -8.43
N LYS A 59 0.93 -14.40 -7.59
CA LYS A 59 1.32 -13.22 -6.80
C LYS A 59 2.23 -13.66 -5.65
N ARG A 60 3.53 -13.48 -5.81
CA ARG A 60 4.55 -13.75 -4.78
C ARG A 60 5.39 -12.49 -4.51
N ARG A 61 6.29 -12.55 -3.51
CA ARG A 61 7.27 -11.49 -3.19
C ARG A 61 8.69 -12.03 -3.36
N GLY A 62 9.61 -11.17 -3.81
CA GLY A 62 11.05 -11.49 -3.89
C GLY A 62 11.34 -12.76 -4.69
N ILE A 63 12.21 -13.62 -4.15
CA ILE A 63 12.70 -14.86 -4.79
C ILE A 63 11.54 -15.77 -5.24
N LYS A 64 10.47 -15.84 -4.45
CA LYS A 64 9.28 -16.64 -4.81
C LYS A 64 8.56 -16.12 -6.07
N MET A 65 8.68 -14.82 -6.37
CA MET A 65 8.14 -14.21 -7.60
C MET A 65 9.03 -14.52 -8.80
N ALA A 66 10.35 -14.50 -8.64
CA ALA A 66 11.27 -14.93 -9.69
C ALA A 66 11.09 -16.41 -10.04
N ALA A 67 10.97 -17.29 -9.04
CA ALA A 67 10.72 -18.71 -9.25
C ALA A 67 9.36 -18.97 -9.96
N ALA A 68 8.31 -18.23 -9.58
CA ALA A 68 7.02 -18.32 -10.24
C ALA A 68 7.08 -17.84 -11.70
N LEU A 69 7.81 -16.74 -11.97
CA LEU A 69 8.04 -16.24 -13.33
C LEU A 69 8.82 -17.24 -14.18
N ASN A 70 9.92 -17.78 -13.66
CA ASN A 70 10.73 -18.78 -14.36
C ASN A 70 9.91 -20.04 -14.67
N LYS A 71 9.12 -20.53 -13.71
CA LYS A 71 8.19 -21.65 -13.93
C LYS A 71 7.15 -21.35 -15.00
N THR A 72 6.58 -20.14 -15.02
CA THR A 72 5.63 -19.72 -16.04
C THR A 72 6.29 -19.63 -17.43
N CYS A 73 7.51 -19.11 -17.52
CA CYS A 73 8.28 -19.06 -18.78
C CYS A 73 8.64 -20.47 -19.30
N MET A 74 8.85 -21.44 -18.41
CA MET A 74 9.17 -22.83 -18.76
C MET A 74 7.95 -23.70 -19.02
N SER A 75 6.74 -23.25 -18.67
CA SER A 75 5.49 -23.99 -18.91
C SER A 75 4.80 -23.51 -20.18
N ASN A 76 4.28 -24.43 -20.99
CA ASN A 76 3.41 -24.07 -22.12
C ASN A 76 2.25 -23.19 -21.62
N TYR A 77 2.17 -21.98 -22.16
CA TYR A 77 1.24 -20.93 -21.78
C TYR A 77 -0.19 -21.46 -21.63
N LYS A 78 -0.79 -21.25 -20.45
CA LYS A 78 -2.24 -21.46 -20.24
C LYS A 78 -2.94 -20.09 -20.22
N PRO A 79 -3.71 -19.74 -21.25
CA PRO A 79 -4.47 -18.50 -21.27
C PRO A 79 -5.50 -18.45 -20.12
N LEU A 80 -5.67 -17.28 -19.54
CA LEU A 80 -6.63 -17.03 -18.46
C LEU A 80 -8.06 -17.06 -19.00
N LEU A 81 -8.93 -17.89 -18.39
CA LEU A 81 -10.30 -18.06 -18.87
C LEU A 81 -11.27 -16.95 -18.43
N ASN A 82 -10.90 -16.04 -17.51
CA ASN A 82 -11.68 -14.83 -17.17
C ASN A 82 -10.94 -13.94 -16.15
N ARG A 83 -10.98 -12.61 -16.35
CA ARG A 83 -10.26 -11.59 -15.55
C ARG A 83 -10.74 -11.47 -14.09
N GLU A 84 -11.93 -11.96 -13.79
CA GLU A 84 -12.59 -11.79 -12.47
C GLU A 84 -12.37 -12.95 -11.48
N GLN A 85 -11.75 -14.06 -11.89
CA GLN A 85 -11.53 -15.24 -11.02
C GLN A 85 -10.18 -15.23 -10.27
N ILE A 86 -9.66 -14.05 -9.90
CA ILE A 86 -8.47 -13.94 -9.02
C ILE A 86 -8.83 -14.20 -7.54
N LYS A 87 -9.91 -14.95 -7.26
CA LYS A 87 -10.04 -15.66 -5.98
C LYS A 87 -9.40 -17.02 -6.16
N VAL A 88 -8.13 -17.09 -5.75
CA VAL A 88 -7.30 -18.30 -5.56
C VAL A 88 -8.09 -19.60 -5.82
N LEU A 89 -7.87 -20.19 -6.99
CA LEU A 89 -8.45 -21.48 -7.35
C LEU A 89 -8.26 -22.48 -6.19
N PRO A 90 -9.31 -23.20 -5.75
CA PRO A 90 -9.27 -24.07 -4.57
C PRO A 90 -8.15 -25.12 -4.59
N GLN A 91 -7.71 -25.48 -5.80
CA GLN A 91 -6.69 -26.48 -6.10
C GLN A 91 -5.30 -26.17 -5.50
N PHE A 92 -5.06 -24.94 -5.04
CA PHE A 92 -3.79 -24.49 -4.46
C PHE A 92 -3.90 -23.99 -3.01
N LYS A 93 -5.02 -24.25 -2.31
CA LYS A 93 -5.05 -24.11 -0.85
C LYS A 93 -4.14 -25.17 -0.24
N SER A 94 -3.18 -24.75 0.59
CA SER A 94 -2.27 -25.68 1.27
C SER A 94 -3.06 -26.70 2.07
N GLN A 95 -2.94 -27.97 1.71
CA GLN A 95 -3.41 -29.07 2.55
C GLN A 95 -2.47 -29.16 3.75
N LEU A 96 -2.90 -28.70 4.92
CA LEU A 96 -2.36 -29.19 6.19
C LEU A 96 -3.30 -30.30 6.69
N PRO A 97 -2.77 -31.44 7.15
CA PRO A 97 -3.60 -32.55 7.60
C PRO A 97 -4.31 -32.19 8.90
N THR A 98 -5.64 -32.27 8.87
CA THR A 98 -6.52 -32.33 10.04
C THR A 98 -6.36 -33.69 10.72
N SER A 99 -5.80 -33.71 11.93
CA SER A 99 -5.99 -34.80 12.88
C SER A 99 -6.89 -34.29 14.02
N ASN A 100 -7.92 -35.08 14.32
CA ASN A 100 -8.98 -34.77 15.26
C ASN A 100 -8.58 -35.05 16.73
N SER A 101 -9.23 -34.27 17.60
CA SER A 101 -9.72 -34.58 18.96
C SER A 101 -8.91 -34.13 20.20
N HIS A 102 -9.69 -33.55 21.12
CA HIS A 102 -9.51 -33.35 22.57
C HIS A 102 -8.96 -32.00 23.10
N PRO A 103 -9.34 -31.58 24.33
CA PRO A 103 -10.36 -30.55 24.56
C PRO A 103 -9.78 -29.20 25.03
N GLN A 104 -10.61 -28.18 24.83
CA GLN A 104 -10.39 -26.77 25.10
C GLN A 104 -9.94 -26.45 26.54
N PRO A 105 -8.85 -25.66 26.72
CA PRO A 105 -8.67 -24.82 27.89
C PRO A 105 -9.00 -23.35 27.57
N ALA A 106 -9.38 -22.64 28.63
CA ALA A 106 -9.91 -21.29 28.71
C ALA A 106 -9.31 -20.21 27.78
N LEU A 107 -10.18 -19.28 27.40
CA LEU A 107 -9.90 -18.01 26.70
C LEU A 107 -8.60 -17.32 27.14
N PRO A 108 -7.76 -16.88 26.19
CA PRO A 108 -6.86 -15.75 26.39
C PRO A 108 -7.56 -14.43 26.00
N GLN A 109 -7.40 -13.46 26.88
CA GLN A 109 -7.70 -12.04 26.73
C GLN A 109 -7.10 -11.38 25.45
N PRO A 110 -7.59 -10.20 25.04
CA PRO A 110 -7.31 -9.61 23.74
C PRO A 110 -5.85 -9.19 23.57
N TYR A 111 -5.14 -9.86 22.66
CA TYR A 111 -3.82 -9.45 22.19
C TYR A 111 -3.96 -8.39 21.09
N GLN A 112 -3.95 -7.10 21.44
CA GLN A 112 -3.64 -6.01 20.50
C GLN A 112 -3.32 -4.70 21.24
N CYS A 113 -2.08 -4.57 21.75
CA CYS A 113 -1.53 -3.27 22.18
C CYS A 113 0.00 -3.23 22.06
N GLN A 114 0.70 -4.31 22.44
CA GLN A 114 2.17 -4.28 22.62
C GLN A 114 3.03 -4.04 21.35
N ASN A 115 2.52 -4.34 20.15
CA ASN A 115 3.30 -4.18 18.92
C ASN A 115 3.27 -2.74 18.37
N GLU A 116 2.22 -1.97 18.64
CA GLU A 116 2.10 -0.58 18.19
C GLU A 116 2.98 0.33 19.07
N ASP A 117 2.91 0.16 20.38
CA ASP A 117 3.69 0.93 21.36
C ASP A 117 5.20 0.84 21.10
N LYS A 118 5.67 -0.36 20.74
CA LYS A 118 7.08 -0.60 20.41
C LYS A 118 7.51 0.15 19.15
N VAL A 119 6.63 0.27 18.17
CA VAL A 119 6.92 0.92 16.88
C VAL A 119 6.93 2.42 17.04
N THR A 120 5.96 2.96 17.76
CA THR A 120 5.92 4.38 18.09
C THR A 120 7.20 4.78 18.81
N ALA A 121 7.66 3.99 19.80
CA ALA A 121 8.94 4.22 20.47
C ALA A 121 10.14 4.16 19.51
N THR A 122 10.18 3.18 18.61
CA THR A 122 11.23 3.05 17.58
C THR A 122 11.26 4.25 16.62
N LEU A 123 10.10 4.74 16.17
CA LEU A 123 10.00 5.92 15.30
C LEU A 123 10.45 7.21 16.01
N ILE A 124 10.10 7.36 17.29
CA ILE A 124 10.58 8.47 18.13
C ILE A 124 12.11 8.43 18.24
N ASN A 125 12.68 7.26 18.52
CA ASN A 125 14.13 7.11 18.60
C ASN A 125 14.81 7.38 17.25
N LEU A 126 14.20 6.96 16.14
CA LEU A 126 14.71 7.23 14.79
C LEU A 126 14.80 8.74 14.51
N ARG A 127 13.78 9.51 14.92
CA ARG A 127 13.80 10.97 14.81
C ARG A 127 14.92 11.60 15.64
N LYS A 128 15.26 11.02 16.80
CA LYS A 128 16.31 11.53 17.71
C LYS A 128 17.73 11.27 17.20
N ILE A 129 17.99 10.06 16.69
CA ILE A 129 19.36 9.69 16.28
C ILE A 129 19.79 10.34 14.97
N ARG A 130 18.83 10.83 14.19
CA ARG A 130 19.10 11.37 12.87
C ARG A 130 19.46 12.85 12.93
N LYS A 131 20.58 13.18 12.30
CA LYS A 131 21.08 14.55 12.17
C LYS A 131 20.42 15.28 10.99
N ASP A 132 20.33 16.61 11.06
CA ASP A 132 19.70 17.42 10.02
C ASP A 132 20.44 17.31 8.67
N ASN A 133 21.76 17.24 8.67
CA ASN A 133 22.55 17.03 7.45
C ASN A 133 22.39 15.64 6.79
N GLN A 134 21.71 14.69 7.45
CA GLN A 134 21.44 13.35 6.92
C GLN A 134 20.03 13.23 6.32
N LYS A 135 19.24 14.30 6.32
CA LYS A 135 17.93 14.32 5.70
C LYS A 135 18.06 14.55 4.19
N TYR A 136 17.04 14.12 3.44
CA TYR A 136 17.00 14.32 2.00
C TYR A 136 16.23 15.61 1.69
N GLY A 137 16.92 16.64 1.22
CA GLY A 137 16.36 17.94 0.87
C GLY A 137 16.00 18.09 -0.61
N GLY A 138 16.48 17.18 -1.45
CA GLY A 138 16.23 17.19 -2.90
C GLY A 138 17.13 18.14 -3.67
N PHE A 139 18.30 18.51 -3.11
CA PHE A 139 19.25 19.38 -3.80
C PHE A 139 20.00 18.63 -4.92
N PRO A 140 20.42 19.31 -6.01
CA PRO A 140 21.08 18.65 -7.15
C PRO A 140 22.39 17.93 -6.81
N ASP A 141 23.06 18.35 -5.75
CA ASP A 141 24.30 17.78 -5.21
C ASP A 141 24.06 16.66 -4.19
N GLU A 142 22.81 16.39 -3.82
CA GLU A 142 22.44 15.29 -2.92
C GLU A 142 22.00 14.04 -3.69
N PHE A 143 22.73 12.95 -3.50
CA PHE A 143 22.32 11.65 -4.03
C PHE A 143 21.29 10.99 -3.10
N PHE A 144 20.10 10.71 -3.64
CA PHE A 144 19.03 10.01 -2.92
C PHE A 144 19.51 8.68 -2.31
N GLN A 145 20.37 7.93 -3.02
CA GLN A 145 20.84 6.62 -2.58
C GLN A 145 21.68 6.71 -1.30
N ASP A 146 22.53 7.73 -1.15
CA ASP A 146 23.37 7.91 0.03
C ASP A 146 22.52 8.25 1.27
N LYS A 147 21.52 9.12 1.08
CA LYS A 147 20.55 9.47 2.14
C LYS A 147 19.66 8.28 2.51
N PHE A 148 19.25 7.48 1.52
CA PHE A 148 18.45 6.28 1.73
C PHE A 148 19.24 5.16 2.44
N ALA A 149 20.52 4.98 2.11
CA ALA A 149 21.42 4.05 2.80
C ALA A 149 21.60 4.46 4.27
N THR A 150 21.88 5.75 4.52
CA THR A 150 21.97 6.32 5.87
C THR A 150 20.67 6.16 6.66
N PHE A 151 19.52 6.39 6.02
CA PHE A 151 18.21 6.17 6.61
C PHE A 151 17.97 4.70 6.99
N THR A 152 18.35 3.78 6.11
CA THR A 152 18.21 2.33 6.34
C THR A 152 19.09 1.87 7.50
N GLU A 153 20.33 2.35 7.57
CA GLU A 153 21.24 2.09 8.69
C GLU A 153 20.65 2.61 10.00
N ASN A 154 20.17 3.85 10.04
CA ASN A 154 19.51 4.42 11.20
C ASN A 154 18.27 3.62 11.64
N CYS A 155 17.44 3.15 10.68
CA CYS A 155 16.31 2.27 10.97
C CYS A 155 16.76 0.96 11.62
N ASN A 156 17.85 0.36 11.13
CA ASN A 156 18.39 -0.87 11.71
C ASN A 156 18.94 -0.63 13.13
N THR A 157 19.62 0.49 13.36
CA THR A 157 20.16 0.90 14.67
C THR A 157 19.07 1.02 15.74
N VAL A 158 17.89 1.54 15.38
CA VAL A 158 16.75 1.62 16.32
C VAL A 158 15.92 0.33 16.41
N GLY A 159 16.35 -0.75 15.72
CA GLY A 159 15.67 -2.03 15.71
C GLY A 159 14.40 -2.08 14.85
N LEU A 160 14.23 -1.15 13.91
CA LEU A 160 13.11 -1.17 12.98
C LEU A 160 13.37 -2.21 11.89
N ARG A 161 12.54 -3.26 11.86
CA ARG A 161 12.63 -4.33 10.85
C ARG A 161 12.48 -3.76 9.45
N THR A 162 13.25 -4.28 8.49
CA THR A 162 13.25 -3.85 7.07
C THR A 162 11.86 -3.81 6.45
N LEU A 163 10.99 -4.76 6.81
CA LEU A 163 9.60 -4.81 6.33
C LEU A 163 8.73 -3.64 6.80
N ARG A 164 9.19 -2.84 7.76
CA ARG A 164 8.50 -1.68 8.36
C ARG A 164 9.21 -0.36 8.04
N HIS A 165 10.27 -0.36 7.24
CA HIS A 165 10.96 0.88 6.85
C HIS A 165 10.04 1.86 6.12
N ASN A 166 9.01 1.35 5.42
CA ASN A 166 7.97 2.18 4.79
C ASN A 166 7.21 3.04 5.79
N GLU A 167 7.03 2.60 7.04
CA GLU A 167 6.35 3.37 8.08
C GLU A 167 7.19 4.55 8.55
N ALA A 168 8.52 4.43 8.44
CA ALA A 168 9.49 5.46 8.83
C ALA A 168 9.89 6.40 7.69
N PHE A 169 9.54 6.07 6.44
CA PHE A 169 10.00 6.81 5.25
C PHE A 169 9.64 8.30 5.30
N HIS A 170 8.52 8.64 5.91
CA HIS A 170 8.07 10.02 6.11
C HIS A 170 9.04 10.88 6.94
N ILE A 171 9.96 10.25 7.68
CA ILE A 171 11.00 10.93 8.45
C ILE A 171 12.14 11.34 7.50
N MET A 172 12.39 10.62 6.40
CA MET A 172 13.51 10.79 5.45
C MET A 172 13.58 12.15 4.72
N PRO A 173 12.50 12.68 4.17
CA PRO A 173 12.58 13.95 3.46
C PRO A 173 12.57 15.14 4.43
N GLU A 174 13.16 16.26 4.01
CA GLU A 174 13.05 17.56 4.67
C GLU A 174 12.75 18.67 3.67
N GLY A 175 12.58 19.90 4.17
CA GLY A 175 12.39 21.09 3.34
C GLY A 175 11.30 20.91 2.29
N LYS A 176 11.64 21.20 1.02
CA LYS A 176 10.73 21.13 -0.12
C LYS A 176 10.27 19.70 -0.43
N GLU A 177 11.13 18.71 -0.25
CA GLU A 177 10.77 17.30 -0.50
C GLU A 177 9.75 16.81 0.53
N ARG A 178 9.91 17.19 1.81
CA ARG A 178 8.91 16.86 2.83
C ARG A 178 7.58 17.54 2.53
N GLU A 179 7.61 18.81 2.13
CA GLU A 179 6.40 19.54 1.78
C GLU A 179 5.72 18.95 0.53
N SER A 180 6.50 18.53 -0.47
CA SER A 180 6.03 17.83 -1.67
C SER A 180 5.34 16.51 -1.30
N MET A 181 5.99 15.68 -0.49
CA MET A 181 5.42 14.44 0.01
C MET A 181 4.11 14.67 0.77
N LEU A 182 4.06 15.63 1.70
CA LEU A 182 2.85 15.95 2.46
C LEU A 182 1.70 16.44 1.56
N ARG A 183 1.99 17.27 0.56
CA ARG A 183 1.00 17.70 -0.44
C ARG A 183 0.46 16.54 -1.26
N SER A 184 1.31 15.62 -1.70
CA SER A 184 0.88 14.41 -2.42
C SER A 184 0.00 13.53 -1.55
N GLN A 185 0.40 13.30 -0.29
CA GLN A 185 -0.42 12.56 0.68
C GLN A 185 -1.77 13.23 0.93
N TRP A 186 -1.78 14.56 1.10
CA TRP A 186 -3.02 15.33 1.21
C TRP A 186 -3.90 15.14 -0.01
N LYS A 187 -3.36 15.24 -1.23
CA LYS A 187 -4.14 15.05 -2.46
C LYS A 187 -4.74 13.65 -2.55
N GLU A 188 -3.95 12.62 -2.30
CA GLU A 188 -4.31 11.21 -2.50
C GLU A 188 -5.18 10.62 -1.38
N THR A 189 -5.07 11.15 -0.16
CA THR A 189 -5.85 10.67 0.99
C THR A 189 -7.34 10.87 0.71
N SER A 190 -8.07 9.75 0.66
CA SER A 190 -9.50 9.67 0.38
C SER A 190 -10.11 8.48 1.13
N LEU A 191 -11.43 8.40 1.19
CA LEU A 191 -12.12 7.25 1.77
C LEU A 191 -11.70 5.94 1.08
N PHE A 192 -11.54 5.98 -0.25
CA PHE A 192 -11.05 4.83 -1.03
C PHE A 192 -9.62 4.44 -0.70
N SER A 193 -8.72 5.42 -0.50
CA SER A 193 -7.34 5.11 -0.13
C SER A 193 -7.27 4.46 1.25
N ILE A 194 -8.07 4.91 2.22
CA ILE A 194 -8.13 4.28 3.55
C ILE A 194 -8.63 2.83 3.46
N LEU A 195 -9.69 2.58 2.68
CA LEU A 195 -10.22 1.24 2.45
C LEU A 195 -9.20 0.32 1.76
N ALA A 196 -8.32 0.88 0.90
CA ALA A 196 -7.28 0.14 0.22
C ALA A 196 -6.06 -0.16 1.12
N ASP A 197 -5.67 0.80 1.97
CA ASP A 197 -4.57 0.67 2.92
C ASP A 197 -4.88 -0.36 4.03
N HIS A 198 -6.16 -0.51 4.36
CA HIS A 198 -6.66 -1.35 5.44
C HIS A 198 -7.65 -2.39 4.92
N PRO A 199 -7.20 -3.51 4.32
CA PRO A 199 -8.06 -4.52 3.72
C PRO A 199 -9.06 -5.14 4.72
N GLU A 200 -8.75 -5.13 6.02
CA GLU A 200 -9.68 -5.51 7.10
C GLU A 200 -10.87 -4.55 7.22
N THR A 201 -10.69 -3.28 6.87
CA THR A 201 -11.73 -2.24 6.87
C THR A 201 -12.42 -2.08 5.53
N GLN A 202 -12.01 -2.81 4.48
CA GLN A 202 -12.58 -2.68 3.14
C GLN A 202 -14.10 -2.92 3.10
N LYS A 203 -14.63 -3.67 4.08
CA LYS A 203 -16.07 -3.90 4.27
C LYS A 203 -16.75 -2.93 5.25
N ASP A 204 -15.96 -2.19 6.03
CA ASP A 204 -16.44 -1.32 7.10
C ASP A 204 -16.15 0.15 6.82
N VAL A 205 -17.02 0.73 6.00
CA VAL A 205 -16.96 2.13 5.57
C VAL A 205 -17.04 3.10 6.74
N ASP A 206 -17.75 2.75 7.81
CA ASP A 206 -17.87 3.57 9.01
C ASP A 206 -16.53 3.72 9.74
N LYS A 207 -15.82 2.58 9.91
CA LYS A 207 -14.46 2.57 10.46
C LYS A 207 -13.48 3.33 9.56
N ALA A 208 -13.55 3.13 8.24
CA ALA A 208 -12.70 3.86 7.30
C ALA A 208 -12.93 5.38 7.34
N PHE A 209 -14.18 5.82 7.41
CA PHE A 209 -14.52 7.24 7.56
C PHE A 209 -14.02 7.81 8.90
N THR A 210 -14.16 7.05 9.99
CA THR A 210 -13.66 7.43 11.31
C THR A 210 -12.13 7.56 11.35
N LEU A 211 -11.39 6.83 10.50
CA LEU A 211 -9.94 6.97 10.33
C LEU A 211 -9.56 8.12 9.37
N LEU A 212 -10.37 8.38 8.35
CA LEU A 212 -10.10 9.41 7.35
C LEU A 212 -10.02 10.81 7.98
N VAL A 213 -11.01 11.18 8.80
CA VAL A 213 -11.10 12.50 9.42
C VAL A 213 -9.84 12.88 10.22
N PRO A 214 -9.38 12.07 11.21
CA PRO A 214 -8.16 12.39 11.95
C PRO A 214 -6.91 12.34 11.08
N ARG A 215 -6.83 11.47 10.07
CA ARG A 215 -5.69 11.43 9.14
C ARG A 215 -5.57 12.73 8.33
N LEU A 216 -6.69 13.24 7.82
CA LEU A 216 -6.72 14.54 7.14
C LEU A 216 -6.35 15.67 8.11
N ARG A 217 -6.89 15.69 9.34
CA ARG A 217 -6.54 16.72 10.33
C ARG A 217 -5.05 16.73 10.65
N HIS A 218 -4.44 15.55 10.80
CA HIS A 218 -3.02 15.44 11.06
C HIS A 218 -2.18 15.96 9.89
N LEU A 219 -2.51 15.55 8.66
CA LEU A 219 -1.85 16.06 7.45
C LEU A 219 -1.98 17.59 7.33
N GLN A 220 -3.14 18.14 7.66
CA GLN A 220 -3.40 19.59 7.62
C GLN A 220 -2.43 20.37 8.53
N GLN A 221 -2.17 19.84 9.74
CA GLN A 221 -1.28 20.49 10.70
C GLN A 221 0.17 20.51 10.22
N ASP A 222 0.60 19.45 9.54
CA ASP A 222 1.94 19.31 9.00
C ASP A 222 2.17 20.10 7.71
N LEU A 223 1.11 20.51 7.01
CA LEU A 223 1.17 21.36 5.83
C LEU A 223 1.44 22.83 6.17
N SER A 224 1.83 23.60 5.14
CA SER A 224 2.06 25.04 5.21
C SER A 224 0.77 25.81 5.53
N ALA A 225 0.94 27.03 6.06
CA ALA A 225 -0.16 27.88 6.54
C ALA A 225 -1.39 28.01 5.61
N PRO A 226 -1.26 28.07 4.27
CA PRO A 226 -2.42 28.16 3.37
C PRO A 226 -3.40 26.99 3.49
N TYR A 227 -2.93 25.81 3.91
CA TYR A 227 -3.77 24.61 4.04
C TYR A 227 -4.52 24.54 5.38
N ARG A 228 -4.18 25.39 6.35
CA ARG A 228 -4.65 25.29 7.74
C ARG A 228 -6.02 25.93 7.98
N SER A 229 -6.63 26.54 6.96
CA SER A 229 -7.97 27.10 7.10
C SER A 229 -9.02 25.99 7.17
N GLU A 230 -10.11 26.28 7.89
CA GLU A 230 -11.22 25.34 8.02
C GLU A 230 -11.96 25.13 6.69
N GLU A 231 -12.01 26.16 5.85
CA GLU A 231 -12.58 26.09 4.50
C GLU A 231 -11.85 25.07 3.61
N ILE A 232 -10.51 25.07 3.63
CA ILE A 232 -9.70 24.13 2.87
C ILE A 232 -9.89 22.70 3.42
N PHE A 233 -9.97 22.54 4.74
CA PHE A 233 -10.26 21.24 5.33
C PHE A 233 -11.64 20.73 4.93
N TYR A 234 -12.66 21.58 5.02
CA TYR A 234 -14.04 21.24 4.67
C TYR A 234 -14.15 20.78 3.21
N GLY A 235 -13.60 21.56 2.28
CA GLY A 235 -13.56 21.20 0.86
C GLY A 235 -12.83 19.88 0.63
N LYS A 236 -11.65 19.70 1.24
CA LYS A 236 -10.90 18.44 1.15
C LYS A 236 -11.69 17.25 1.70
N LEU A 237 -12.38 17.42 2.82
CA LEU A 237 -13.14 16.35 3.47
C LEU A 237 -14.29 15.87 2.58
N ILE A 238 -15.02 16.80 1.96
CA ILE A 238 -16.05 16.47 0.97
C ILE A 238 -15.43 15.73 -0.21
N ASP A 239 -14.38 16.29 -0.82
CA ASP A 239 -13.73 15.70 -1.98
C ASP A 239 -13.19 14.29 -1.72
N SER A 240 -12.66 14.07 -0.51
CA SER A 240 -12.15 12.77 -0.07
C SER A 240 -13.23 11.70 0.06
N CYS A 241 -14.49 12.11 0.22
CA CYS A 241 -15.63 11.22 0.38
C CYS A 241 -16.46 11.06 -0.91
N LYS A 242 -16.20 11.86 -1.94
CA LYS A 242 -16.92 11.78 -3.22
C LYS A 242 -16.69 10.42 -3.90
N GLY A 243 -17.72 9.92 -4.57
CA GLY A 243 -17.67 8.69 -5.38
C GLY A 243 -18.03 7.40 -4.63
N HIS A 244 -18.06 7.39 -3.30
CA HIS A 244 -18.50 6.21 -2.54
C HIS A 244 -20.02 6.22 -2.33
N PRO A 245 -20.77 5.12 -2.60
CA PRO A 245 -22.24 5.10 -2.48
C PRO A 245 -22.76 5.52 -1.10
N ALA A 246 -22.08 5.12 -0.03
CA ALA A 246 -22.45 5.43 1.35
C ALA A 246 -22.36 6.92 1.73
N THR A 247 -21.61 7.72 0.98
CA THR A 247 -21.36 9.14 1.27
C THR A 247 -21.87 10.08 0.18
N ASN A 248 -22.32 9.53 -0.95
CA ASN A 248 -22.66 10.32 -2.14
C ASN A 248 -23.74 11.38 -1.86
N ILE A 249 -24.76 11.02 -1.07
CA ILE A 249 -25.83 11.96 -0.68
C ILE A 249 -25.26 13.08 0.19
N ALA A 250 -24.50 12.74 1.23
CA ALA A 250 -23.88 13.72 2.13
C ALA A 250 -22.96 14.71 1.40
N CYS A 251 -22.23 14.24 0.37
CA CYS A 251 -21.39 15.08 -0.48
C CYS A 251 -22.19 15.98 -1.44
N SER A 252 -23.39 15.57 -1.83
CA SER A 252 -24.23 16.33 -2.77
C SER A 252 -25.12 17.36 -2.06
N THR A 253 -25.49 17.11 -0.81
CA THR A 253 -26.28 18.01 0.02
C THR A 253 -25.36 18.81 0.93
N THR A 254 -24.67 19.83 0.40
CA THR A 254 -23.80 20.73 1.17
C THR A 254 -24.51 22.08 1.41
N PRO A 255 -25.20 22.26 2.55
CA PRO A 255 -25.88 23.52 2.84
C PRO A 255 -24.90 24.68 2.93
N ARG A 256 -25.40 25.89 2.68
CA ARG A 256 -24.60 27.10 2.85
C ARG A 256 -24.33 27.33 4.34
N GLY A 257 -23.06 27.56 4.70
CA GLY A 257 -22.65 27.77 6.09
C GLY A 257 -22.43 26.49 6.90
N ASP A 258 -22.48 25.33 6.25
CA ASP A 258 -22.21 24.02 6.86
C ASP A 258 -20.74 23.93 7.30
N THR A 259 -20.52 23.47 8.54
CA THR A 259 -19.17 23.29 9.09
C THR A 259 -18.67 21.87 8.81
N SER A 260 -17.37 21.62 9.05
CA SER A 260 -16.84 20.25 8.95
C SER A 260 -17.50 19.28 9.94
N ILE A 261 -17.90 19.75 11.12
CA ILE A 261 -18.59 18.93 12.13
C ILE A 261 -19.96 18.52 11.61
N ASP A 262 -20.70 19.45 11.00
CA ASP A 262 -22.01 19.19 10.42
C ASP A 262 -21.92 18.17 9.28
N PHE A 263 -20.95 18.33 8.38
CA PHE A 263 -20.67 17.34 7.35
C PHE A 263 -20.30 15.98 7.92
N ILE A 264 -19.43 15.92 8.94
CA ILE A 264 -19.02 14.65 9.58
C ILE A 264 -20.25 13.90 10.13
N ASN A 265 -21.12 14.60 10.84
CA ASN A 265 -22.33 14.01 11.41
C ASN A 265 -23.28 13.53 10.31
N ARG A 266 -23.49 14.33 9.27
CA ARG A 266 -24.31 13.96 8.11
C ARG A 266 -23.75 12.76 7.36
N ALA A 267 -22.43 12.71 7.13
CA ALA A 267 -21.77 11.59 6.49
C ALA A 267 -21.93 10.29 7.30
N LYS A 268 -21.74 10.34 8.63
CA LYS A 268 -21.97 9.19 9.51
C LYS A 268 -23.41 8.67 9.46
N ALA A 269 -24.38 9.58 9.48
CA ALA A 269 -25.79 9.20 9.37
C ALA A 269 -26.08 8.51 8.02
N ASN A 270 -25.55 9.04 6.91
CA ASN A 270 -25.69 8.46 5.59
C ASN A 270 -25.03 7.08 5.48
N ILE A 271 -23.83 6.91 6.04
CA ILE A 271 -23.13 5.62 6.09
C ILE A 271 -23.97 4.60 6.87
N SER A 272 -24.57 5.00 7.99
CA SER A 272 -25.41 4.12 8.81
C SER A 272 -26.66 3.67 8.04
N THR A 273 -27.36 4.60 7.38
CA THR A 273 -28.52 4.30 6.53
C THR A 273 -28.15 3.37 5.37
N TRP A 274 -27.01 3.63 4.72
CA TRP A 274 -26.50 2.77 3.65
C TRP A 274 -26.17 1.36 4.15
N LYS A 275 -25.52 1.22 5.32
CA LYS A 275 -25.25 -0.10 5.92
C LYS A 275 -26.55 -0.87 6.21
N ALA A 276 -27.58 -0.18 6.72
CA ALA A 276 -28.90 -0.78 6.95
C ALA A 276 -29.56 -1.27 5.66
N SER A 277 -29.48 -0.49 4.57
CA SER A 277 -30.06 -0.89 3.27
C SER A 277 -29.33 -2.08 2.63
N GLN A 278 -28.01 -2.18 2.79
CA GLN A 278 -27.24 -3.37 2.38
C GLN A 278 -27.63 -4.63 3.16
N GLY A 279 -28.04 -4.49 4.43
CA GLY A 279 -28.55 -5.60 5.24
C GLY A 279 -29.91 -6.13 4.76
N MET A 280 -30.76 -5.25 4.22
CA MET A 280 -32.07 -5.63 3.66
C MET A 280 -31.93 -6.35 2.31
N THR A 281 -31.02 -5.93 1.44
CA THR A 281 -30.80 -6.54 0.11
C THR A 281 -30.14 -7.92 0.18
N ASN A 282 -29.45 -8.25 1.28
CA ASN A 282 -28.83 -9.56 1.49
C ASN A 282 -29.72 -10.53 2.29
N ASN A 283 -30.97 -10.16 2.59
CA ASN A 283 -31.90 -10.99 3.33
C ASN A 283 -32.81 -11.76 2.36
N PRO A 284 -32.76 -13.11 2.31
CA PRO A 284 -33.54 -13.92 1.36
C PRO A 284 -35.06 -13.87 1.59
N ARG A 285 -35.55 -13.20 2.63
CA ARG A 285 -36.99 -13.07 2.92
C ARG A 285 -37.74 -12.05 2.06
N TYR A 286 -37.06 -11.29 1.20
CA TYR A 286 -37.66 -10.25 0.36
C TYR A 286 -37.51 -10.51 -1.14
N LEU A 287 -37.16 -11.74 -1.54
CA LEU A 287 -37.14 -12.22 -2.93
C LEU A 287 -38.31 -13.18 -3.20
N GLN A 288 -39.52 -12.83 -2.77
CA GLN A 288 -40.77 -13.51 -3.16
C GLN A 288 -41.63 -12.60 -4.01
#